data_AF-A0A7V9DBB1-F1
#
_entry.id   AF-A0A7V9DBB1-F1
#
_cell.length_a   1.000
_cell.length_b   1.000
_cell.length_c   1.000
_cell.angle_alpha   90.00
_cell.angle_beta   90.00
_cell.angle_gamma   90.00
#
_symmetry.space_group_name_H-M   'P 1'
#
loop_
_entity.id
_entity.type
_entity.pdbx_description
1 polymer ?
#
loop_
_entity_poly.entity_id
_entity_poly.type
_entity_poly.pdbx_seq_one_letter_code
_entity_poly.pdbx_strand_id
1 'polypeptide(L)' 'MMRRPRIGITMRVEHQTRRFYLGRDYSEALFGFDATPIHLALIPDANYISSALDGLEGILLPGVKTRIQC' A
#
# COMPACT_ATOMS: atom_id res chain seq x y z
N MET A 1 -13.68 6.58 21.61
CA MET A 1 -13.32 7.29 20.36
C MET A 1 -12.97 6.20 19.35
N MET A 2 -13.71 6.06 18.24
CA MET A 2 -13.35 5.06 17.23
C MET A 2 -12.11 5.54 16.49
N ARG A 3 -11.02 4.77 16.54
CA ARG A 3 -9.78 5.07 15.83
C ARG A 3 -9.99 4.75 14.35
N ARG A 4 -9.61 5.66 13.46
CA ARG A 4 -9.57 5.40 12.02
C ARG A 4 -8.64 4.21 11.74
N PRO A 5 -9.08 3.16 11.02
CA PRO A 5 -8.21 2.03 10.70
C PRO A 5 -7.06 2.51 9.80
N ARG A 6 -5.85 2.06 10.11
CA ARG A 6 -4.63 2.26 9.33
C ARG A 6 -4.54 1.14 8.30
N ILE A 7 -4.71 1.50 7.03
CA ILE A 7 -4.71 0.54 5.93
C ILE A 7 -3.44 0.75 5.11
N GLY A 8 -2.61 -0.29 5.05
CA GLY A 8 -1.41 -0.29 4.22
C GLY A 8 -1.74 -0.38 2.74
N ILE A 9 -1.09 0.42 1.90
CA ILE A 9 -1.21 0.36 0.45
C ILE A 9 0.18 0.12 -0.12
N THR A 10 0.35 -1.01 -0.81
CA THR A 10 1.62 -1.30 -1.47
C THR A 10 1.85 -0.31 -2.61
N MET A 11 2.98 0.40 -2.58
CA MET A 11 3.42 1.18 -3.74
C MET A 11 3.77 0.26 -4.91
N ARG A 12 4.00 0.84 -6.09
CA ARG A 12 4.40 0.12 -7.29
C ARG A 12 5.75 0.63 -7.78
N VAL A 13 6.54 -0.23 -8.44
CA VAL A 13 7.77 0.22 -9.13
C VAL A 13 7.42 0.61 -10.56
N GLU A 14 7.79 1.82 -10.94
CA GLU A 14 7.88 2.22 -12.35
C GLU A 14 9.22 1.72 -12.91
N HIS A 15 9.21 0.75 -13.83
CA HIS A 15 10.45 0.12 -14.31
C HIS A 15 11.39 1.09 -15.04
N GLN A 16 10.86 2.11 -15.72
CA GLN A 16 11.67 3.06 -16.48
C GLN A 16 12.48 3.99 -15.58
N THR A 17 11.89 4.46 -14.48
CA THR A 17 12.51 5.44 -13.58
C THR A 17 13.00 4.83 -12.28
N ARG A 18 12.66 3.56 -12.01
CA ARG A 18 12.85 2.85 -10.74
C ARG A 18 12.22 3.58 -9.54
N ARG A 19 11.21 4.42 -9.76
CA ARG A 19 10.52 5.15 -8.69
C ARG A 19 9.36 4.35 -8.15
N PHE A 20 9.10 4.53 -6.86
CA PHE A 20 7.84 4.08 -6.29
C PHE A 20 6.72 5.06 -6.65
N TYR A 21 5.59 4.54 -7.09
CA TYR A 21 4.39 5.32 -7.41
C TYR A 21 3.12 4.62 -6.91
N LEU A 22 2.07 5.41 -6.68
CA LEU A 22 0.73 4.93 -6.37
C LEU A 22 -0.28 5.86 -7.03
N GLY A 23 -1.30 5.29 -7.70
CA GLY A 23 -2.43 6.07 -8.20
C GLY A 23 -3.22 6.69 -7.06
N ARG A 24 -3.64 7.95 -7.22
CA ARG A 24 -4.31 8.74 -6.18
C ARG A 24 -5.59 8.10 -5.66
N ASP A 25 -6.36 7.48 -6.57
CA ASP A 25 -7.71 6.96 -6.35
C ASP A 25 -7.79 6.00 -5.16
N TYR A 26 -6.79 5.14 -4.94
CA TYR A 26 -6.79 4.19 -3.82
C TYR A 26 -6.67 4.88 -2.47
N SER A 27 -5.85 5.92 -2.38
CA SER A 27 -5.68 6.69 -1.14
C SER A 27 -6.92 7.55 -0.86
N GLU A 28 -7.50 8.15 -1.90
CA GLU A 28 -8.74 8.93 -1.79
C GLU A 28 -9.94 8.07 -1.40
N ALA A 29 -10.07 6.88 -1.99
CA ALA A 29 -11.14 5.94 -1.64
C ALA A 29 -11.08 5.57 -0.16
N LEU A 30 -9.91 5.16 0.35
CA LEU A 30 -9.74 4.81 1.77
C LEU A 30 -10.05 5.99 2.69
N PHE A 31 -9.58 7.19 2.33
CA PHE A 31 -9.89 8.40 3.09
C PHE A 31 -11.40 8.70 3.12
N GLY A 32 -12.10 8.51 2.00
CA GLY A 32 -13.55 8.63 1.90
C GLY A 32 -14.34 7.64 2.78
N PHE A 33 -13.74 6.50 3.12
CA PHE A 33 -14.28 5.51 4.06
C PHE A 33 -13.79 5.68 5.50
N ASP A 34 -13.28 6.86 5.86
CA ASP A 34 -12.76 7.18 7.20
C ASP A 34 -11.57 6.31 7.64
N ALA A 35 -10.79 5.79 6.69
CA ALA A 35 -9.55 5.07 6.93
C ALA A 35 -8.32 5.99 6.75
N THR A 36 -7.21 5.64 7.41
CA THR A 36 -5.92 6.30 7.25
C THR A 36 -5.04 5.49 6.29
N PRO A 37 -4.79 5.96 5.05
CA PRO A 37 -3.93 5.26 4.11
C PRO A 37 -2.45 5.38 4.50
N ILE A 38 -1.72 4.27 4.52
CA ILE A 38 -0.28 4.20 4.81
C ILE A 38 0.45 3.63 3.60
N HIS A 39 1.38 4.38 3.01
CA HIS A 39 2.16 3.89 1.86
C HIS A 39 3.25 2.92 2.31
N LEU A 40 3.28 1.73 1.70
CA LEU A 40 4.26 0.69 1.97
C LEU A 40 5.29 0.62 0.84
N ALA A 41 6.57 0.70 1.19
CA ALA A 41 7.66 0.54 0.24
C ALA A 41 7.82 -0.93 -0.16
N LEU A 42 8.36 -1.19 -1.34
CA LEU A 42 8.57 -2.53 -1.87
C LEU A 42 9.98 -3.05 -1.52
N ILE A 43 10.23 -3.26 -0.22
CA ILE A 43 11.49 -3.81 0.30
C ILE A 43 11.26 -5.29 0.62
N PRO A 44 11.89 -6.25 -0.08
CA PRO A 44 11.69 -7.69 0.14
C PRO A 44 12.52 -8.22 1.32
N ASP A 45 12.46 -7.53 2.45
CA ASP A 45 13.12 -7.93 3.71
C ASP A 45 12.05 -8.34 4.73
N ALA A 46 12.21 -9.52 5.34
CA ALA A 46 11.20 -10.07 6.23
C ALA A 46 11.01 -9.26 7.52
N ASN A 47 12.09 -8.68 8.05
CA ASN A 47 12.04 -7.87 9.27
C ASN A 47 11.35 -6.53 8.99
N TYR A 48 11.66 -5.91 7.85
CA TYR A 48 10.95 -4.74 7.36
C TYR A 48 9.46 -5.04 7.19
N ILE A 49 9.11 -6.12 6.49
CA ILE A 49 7.70 -6.47 6.24
C ILE A 49 6.98 -6.65 7.59
N SER A 50 7.54 -7.42 8.51
CA SER A 50 6.96 -7.61 9.85
C SER A 50 6.74 -6.29 10.58
N SER A 51 7.76 -5.43 10.62
CA SER A 51 7.71 -4.12 11.28
C SER A 51 6.74 -3.14 10.60
N ALA A 52 6.72 -3.10 9.27
CA ALA A 52 5.88 -2.19 8.49
C ALA A 52 4.39 -2.57 8.56
N LEU A 53 4.08 -3.85 8.81
CA LEU A 53 2.72 -4.33 9.01
C LEU A 53 2.21 -4.17 10.45
N ASP A 54 3.09 -3.85 11.40
CA ASP A 54 2.72 -3.71 12.80
C ASP A 54 1.70 -2.57 13.01
N GLY A 55 0.60 -2.90 13.68
CA GLY A 55 -0.49 -1.97 13.95
C GLY A 55 -1.24 -1.46 12.71
N LEU A 56 -1.19 -2.19 11.58
CA LEU A 56 -2.13 -2.04 10.47
C LEU A 56 -3.35 -2.94 10.65
N GLU A 57 -4.53 -2.43 10.32
CA GLU A 57 -5.79 -3.18 10.36
C GLU A 57 -6.10 -3.91 9.05
N GLY A 58 -5.35 -3.62 7.98
CA GLY A 58 -5.52 -4.26 6.69
C GLY A 58 -4.51 -3.80 5.65
N ILE A 59 -4.46 -4.53 4.55
CA ILE A 59 -3.61 -4.23 3.39
C ILE A 59 -4.48 -4.17 2.14
N LEU A 60 -4.31 -3.12 1.35
CA LEU A 60 -4.87 -2.96 0.02
C LEU A 60 -3.77 -3.18 -1.02
N LEU A 61 -4.03 -4.09 -1.96
CA LEU A 61 -3.18 -4.36 -3.11
C LEU A 61 -3.77 -3.66 -4.34
N PRO A 62 -3.20 -2.53 -4.80
CA PRO A 62 -3.68 -1.83 -5.97
C PRO A 62 -3.64 -2.72 -7.22
N GLY A 63 -4.68 -2.62 -8.04
CA GLY A 63 -4.75 -3.31 -9.33
C GLY A 63 -3.58 -2.95 -10.25
N VAL A 64 -3.18 -3.92 -11.05
CA VAL A 64 -2.04 -3.83 -11.98
C VAL A 64 -2.50 -4.20 -13.40
N LYS A 65 -2.14 -3.39 -14.40
CA LYS A 65 -2.35 -3.70 -15.84
C LYS A 65 -1.23 -4.58 -16.43
N THR A 66 -0.49 -5.30 -15.59
CA THR A 66 0.66 -6.11 -15.97
C THR A 66 0.33 -7.57 -15.69
N ARG A 67 0.49 -8.41 -16.72
CA ARG A 67 0.22 -9.85 -16.67
C ARG A 67 1.16 -10.49 -15.64
N ILE A 68 0.60 -11.18 -14.66
CA ILE A 68 1.37 -12.10 -13.82
C ILE A 68 1.68 -13.29 -14.74
N GLN A 69 2.93 -13.45 -15.14
CA GLN A 69 3.37 -14.67 -15.81
C GLN A 69 3.67 -15.67 -14.69
N CYS A 70 2.64 -16.45 -14.31
CA CYS A 70 2.78 -17.62 -13.46
C CYS A 70 3.69 -18.66 -14.12
#